data_AF-A0A918SFL7-F1
#
_entry.id   AF-A0A918SFL7-F1
#
_cell.length_a   1.000
_cell.length_b   1.000
_cell.length_c   1.000
_cell.angle_alpha   90.00
_cell.angle_beta   90.00
_cell.angle_gamma   90.00
#
_symmetry.space_group_name_H-M   'P 1'
#
loop_
_entity.id
_entity.type
_entity.pdbx_description
1 polymer ?
#
loop_
_entity_poly.entity_id
_entity_poly.type
_entity_poly.pdbx_seq_one_letter_code
_entity_poly.pdbx_strand_id
1 'polypeptide(L)'
;MTFEIEWHSQQGTRTADNRDHAGIGVRGDKLLAIVLDGSTRGPTSGQFAEKIARLMVNWFVASADETTSETMAEQLRVAHAALAKDFRSDSASYALLYAEATRPVVVLHAGDCLVGRADNGQTTWLCNLTLWQTLLHPFRSISSRKSLRVMF
;
A
#
# COMPACT_ATOMS: atom_id res chain seq x y z
N MET A 1 0.20 22.67 0.21
CA MET A 1 0.15 21.62 -0.82
C MET A 1 -1.28 21.10 -0.87
N THR A 2 -1.89 20.97 -2.04
CA THR A 2 -3.24 20.41 -2.18
C THR A 2 -3.08 19.07 -2.86
N PHE A 3 -3.55 18.00 -2.23
CA PHE A 3 -3.51 16.66 -2.82
C PHE A 3 -4.84 16.37 -3.50
N GLU A 4 -4.80 16.00 -4.77
CA GLU A 4 -5.93 15.35 -5.42
C GLU A 4 -5.71 13.84 -5.32
N ILE A 5 -6.63 13.17 -4.62
CA ILE A 5 -6.48 11.77 -4.24
C ILE A 5 -7.67 11.00 -4.80
N GLU A 6 -7.37 9.99 -5.61
CA GLU A 6 -8.38 9.12 -6.21
C GLU A 6 -8.03 7.66 -5.93
N TRP A 7 -8.95 6.96 -5.26
CA TRP A 7 -8.83 5.54 -4.97
C TRP A 7 -9.85 4.74 -5.79
N HIS A 8 -9.33 3.76 -6.54
CA HIS A 8 -10.13 2.83 -7.33
C HIS A 8 -9.83 1.40 -6.91
N SER A 9 -10.88 0.66 -6.52
CA SER A 9 -10.81 -0.76 -6.24
C SER A 9 -11.99 -1.47 -6.88
N GLN A 10 -11.72 -2.61 -7.52
CA GLN A 10 -12.73 -3.38 -8.21
C GLN A 10 -12.53 -4.87 -7.92
N GLN A 11 -13.60 -5.54 -7.50
CA GLN A 11 -13.61 -7.00 -7.47
C GLN A 11 -13.51 -7.53 -8.91
N GLY A 12 -12.42 -8.21 -9.22
CA GLY A 12 -12.28 -8.92 -10.49
C GLY A 12 -13.19 -10.13 -10.56
N THR A 13 -13.28 -10.75 -11.74
CA THR A 13 -14.13 -11.94 -11.95
C THR A 13 -13.52 -13.25 -11.46
N ARG A 14 -12.27 -13.22 -10.95
CA ARG A 14 -11.47 -14.41 -10.62
C ARG A 14 -11.50 -14.77 -9.13
N THR A 15 -11.93 -13.86 -8.27
CA THR A 15 -12.01 -14.07 -6.82
C THR A 15 -13.45 -13.84 -6.36
N ALA A 16 -13.86 -14.60 -5.34
CA ALA A 16 -15.20 -14.48 -4.75
C ALA A 16 -15.37 -13.20 -3.92
N ASP A 17 -14.27 -12.57 -3.53
CA ASP A 17 -14.19 -11.35 -2.74
C ASP A 17 -13.11 -10.39 -3.26
N ASN A 18 -13.21 -9.13 -2.83
CA ASN A 18 -12.16 -8.13 -3.00
C ASN A 18 -11.38 -7.99 -1.69
N ARG A 19 -10.08 -8.25 -1.73
CA ARG A 19 -9.18 -8.21 -0.56
C ARG A 19 -8.25 -7.00 -0.59
N ASP A 20 -8.48 -6.09 -1.53
CA ASP A 20 -7.72 -4.86 -1.68
C ASP A 20 -8.25 -3.80 -0.73
N HIS A 21 -7.34 -3.13 -0.04
CA HIS A 21 -7.67 -2.03 0.84
C HIS A 21 -6.72 -0.86 0.62
N ALA A 22 -7.23 0.34 0.85
CA ALA A 22 -6.43 1.54 0.90
C ALA A 22 -6.72 2.33 2.17
N GLY A 23 -5.70 3.04 2.66
CA GLY A 23 -5.80 3.99 3.75
C GLY A 23 -5.19 5.32 3.32
N ILE A 24 -5.88 6.42 3.56
CA ILE A 24 -5.43 7.78 3.24
C ILE A 24 -5.55 8.62 4.51
N GLY A 25 -4.43 9.18 4.96
CA GLY A 25 -4.37 10.12 6.08
C GLY A 25 -3.78 11.45 5.60
N VAL A 26 -4.44 12.56 5.94
CA VAL A 26 -3.96 13.91 5.65
C VAL A 26 -3.78 14.66 6.96
N ARG A 27 -2.61 15.27 7.16
CA ARG A 27 -2.25 16.04 8.35
C ARG A 27 -1.56 17.34 7.92
N GLY A 28 -2.33 18.41 7.80
CA GLY A 28 -1.84 19.68 7.23
C GLY A 28 -1.51 19.50 5.74
N ASP A 29 -0.27 19.80 5.36
CA ASP A 29 0.27 19.63 4.02
C ASP A 29 0.99 18.28 3.81
N LYS A 30 0.81 17.34 4.75
CA LYS A 30 1.41 16.00 4.74
C LYS A 30 0.36 14.95 4.39
N LEU A 31 0.77 13.98 3.59
CA LEU A 31 -0.03 12.85 3.15
C LEU A 31 0.65 11.54 3.54
N LEU A 32 -0.10 10.64 4.14
CA LEU A 32 0.23 9.21 4.20
C LEU A 32 -0.82 8.45 3.40
N ALA A 33 -0.40 7.61 2.45
CA ALA A 33 -1.31 6.75 1.74
C ALA A 33 -0.76 5.34 1.62
N ILE A 34 -1.60 4.34 1.85
CA ILE A 34 -1.23 2.93 1.76
C ILE A 34 -2.23 2.19 0.88
N VAL A 35 -1.73 1.32 0.01
CA VAL A 35 -2.51 0.31 -0.70
C VAL A 35 -2.01 -1.05 -0.26
N LEU A 36 -2.94 -1.98 -0.01
CA LEU A 36 -2.66 -3.36 0.35
C LEU A 36 -3.47 -4.32 -0.52
N ASP A 37 -2.86 -5.45 -0.89
CA ASP A 37 -3.51 -6.57 -1.58
C ASP A 37 -3.43 -7.81 -0.68
N GLY A 38 -4.57 -8.17 -0.07
CA GLY A 38 -4.67 -9.33 0.81
C GLY A 38 -4.59 -10.64 0.03
N SER A 39 -3.67 -11.53 0.43
CA SER A 39 -3.44 -12.82 -0.22
C SER A 39 -4.70 -13.68 -0.33
N THR A 40 -4.84 -14.45 -1.41
CA THR A 40 -5.88 -15.48 -1.51
C THR A 40 -5.61 -16.71 -0.65
N ARG A 41 -4.40 -16.85 -0.08
CA ARG A 41 -3.99 -18.02 0.72
C ARG A 41 -4.56 -18.02 2.12
N GLY A 42 -4.69 -16.84 2.74
CA GLY A 42 -5.25 -16.70 4.07
C GLY A 42 -6.76 -16.49 4.02
N PRO A 43 -7.55 -17.07 4.94
CA PRO A 43 -9.01 -16.94 4.92
C PRO A 43 -9.49 -15.51 5.21
N THR A 44 -8.67 -14.70 5.87
CA THR A 44 -9.02 -13.38 6.42
C THR A 44 -8.05 -12.28 5.98
N SER A 45 -7.31 -12.49 4.89
CA SER A 45 -6.25 -11.59 4.43
C SER A 45 -6.75 -10.22 3.95
N GLY A 46 -7.99 -10.13 3.49
CA GLY A 46 -8.64 -8.83 3.23
C GLY A 46 -8.86 -8.03 4.54
N GLN A 47 -9.38 -8.69 5.58
CA GLN A 47 -9.56 -8.05 6.90
C GLN A 47 -8.22 -7.67 7.54
N PHE A 48 -7.18 -8.49 7.32
CA PHE A 48 -5.81 -8.15 7.74
C PHE A 48 -5.33 -6.87 7.05
N ALA A 49 -5.48 -6.78 5.72
CA ALA A 49 -5.12 -5.60 4.94
C ALA A 49 -5.89 -4.34 5.40
N GLU A 50 -7.20 -4.45 5.64
CA GLU A 50 -8.04 -3.37 6.17
C GLU A 50 -7.55 -2.86 7.53
N LYS A 51 -7.25 -3.78 8.46
CA LYS A 51 -6.78 -3.41 9.80
C LYS A 51 -5.41 -2.75 9.78
N ILE A 52 -4.48 -3.22 8.93
CA ILE A 52 -3.19 -2.56 8.75
C ILE A 52 -3.39 -1.13 8.21
N ALA A 53 -4.20 -0.95 7.16
CA ALA A 53 -4.49 0.38 6.62
C ALA A 53 -5.03 1.33 7.69
N ARG A 54 -6.01 0.86 8.49
CA ARG A 54 -6.61 1.62 9.58
C ARG A 54 -5.60 2.00 10.67
N LEU A 55 -4.77 1.06 11.11
CA LEU A 55 -3.75 1.32 12.14
C LEU A 55 -2.71 2.35 11.68
N MET A 56 -2.28 2.27 10.41
CA MET A 56 -1.33 3.22 9.83
C MET A 56 -1.93 4.63 9.71
N VAL A 57 -3.15 4.75 9.19
CA VAL A 57 -3.82 6.06 9.06
C VAL A 57 -4.11 6.67 10.43
N ASN A 58 -4.62 5.88 11.38
CA ASN A 58 -4.91 6.37 12.73
C ASN A 58 -3.65 6.86 13.43
N TRP A 59 -2.55 6.12 13.34
CA TRP A 59 -1.26 6.54 13.88
C TRP A 59 -0.81 7.87 13.26
N PHE A 60 -0.86 7.97 11.93
CA PHE A 60 -0.40 9.16 11.23
C PHE A 60 -1.19 10.42 11.59
N VAL A 61 -2.52 10.31 11.65
CA VAL A 61 -3.40 11.44 11.96
C VAL A 61 -3.33 11.82 13.44
N ALA A 62 -3.12 10.84 14.34
CA ALA A 62 -3.06 11.09 15.79
C ALA A 62 -1.67 11.58 16.26
N SER A 63 -0.59 11.25 15.55
CA SER A 63 0.75 11.73 15.89
C SER A 63 0.89 13.21 15.52
N ALA A 64 1.70 13.94 16.28
CA ALA A 64 2.24 15.26 15.89
C ALA A 64 3.71 15.17 15.44
N ASP A 65 4.31 13.99 15.56
CA ASP A 65 5.73 13.76 15.35
C ASP A 65 6.09 13.77 13.85
N GLU A 66 7.38 13.97 13.63
CA GLU A 66 7.98 13.86 12.30
C GLU A 66 7.79 12.45 11.74
N THR A 67 7.32 12.38 10.49
CA THR A 67 7.14 11.12 9.77
C THR A 67 8.36 10.89 8.88
N THR A 68 9.14 9.86 9.21
CA THR A 68 10.29 9.37 8.44
C THR A 68 10.09 7.94 7.97
N SER A 69 10.93 7.44 7.07
CA SER A 69 10.97 6.02 6.66
C SER A 69 11.06 5.08 7.86
N GLU A 70 11.84 5.42 8.87
CA GLU A 70 12.08 4.59 10.06
C GLU A 70 10.84 4.54 10.93
N THR A 71 10.20 5.68 11.17
CA THR A 71 8.95 5.73 11.96
C THR A 71 7.81 5.01 11.26
N MET A 72 7.70 5.09 9.93
CA MET A 72 6.72 4.34 9.15
C MET A 72 6.98 2.84 9.20
N ALA A 73 8.24 2.42 9.01
CA ALA A 73 8.62 1.01 9.09
C ALA A 73 8.37 0.44 10.48
N GLU A 74 8.66 1.20 11.52
CA GLU A 74 8.41 0.79 12.89
C GLU A 74 6.91 0.69 13.19
N GLN A 75 6.11 1.66 12.75
CA GLN A 75 4.67 1.58 12.91
C GLN A 75 4.07 0.39 12.17
N LEU A 76 4.58 0.05 10.98
CA LEU A 76 4.18 -1.18 10.28
C LEU A 76 4.49 -2.44 11.10
N ARG A 77 5.65 -2.51 11.77
CA ARG A 77 6.00 -3.63 12.67
C ARG A 77 5.04 -3.69 13.86
N VAL A 78 4.73 -2.55 14.48
CA VAL A 78 3.77 -2.46 15.59
C VAL A 78 2.39 -2.94 15.14
N ALA A 79 1.90 -2.45 13.99
CA ALA A 79 0.61 -2.86 13.43
C ALA A 79 0.57 -4.36 13.13
N HIS A 80 1.63 -4.90 12.52
CA HIS A 80 1.74 -6.34 12.26
C HIS A 80 1.76 -7.15 13.57
N ALA A 81 2.55 -6.75 14.55
CA ALA A 81 2.66 -7.44 15.83
C ALA A 81 1.33 -7.46 16.59
N ALA A 82 0.57 -6.36 16.55
CA ALA A 82 -0.75 -6.26 17.17
C ALA A 82 -1.77 -7.24 16.56
N LEU A 83 -1.64 -7.53 15.26
CA LEU A 83 -2.54 -8.40 14.51
C LEU A 83 -2.06 -9.86 14.42
N ALA A 84 -0.79 -10.14 14.71
CA ALA A 84 -0.18 -11.45 14.46
C ALA A 84 -0.89 -12.63 15.13
N LYS A 85 -1.53 -12.42 16.30
CA LYS A 85 -2.27 -13.49 17.00
C LYS A 85 -3.57 -13.87 16.29
N ASP A 86 -4.26 -12.88 15.72
CA ASP A 86 -5.57 -13.03 15.09
C ASP A 86 -5.46 -13.41 13.61
N PHE A 87 -4.32 -13.11 12.98
CA PHE A 87 -4.09 -13.23 11.54
C PHE A 87 -2.85 -14.09 11.20
N ARG A 88 -2.68 -15.24 11.88
CA ARG A 88 -1.43 -16.04 11.85
C ARG A 88 -0.96 -16.51 10.46
N SER A 89 -1.89 -16.81 9.57
CA SER A 89 -1.61 -17.30 8.21
C SER A 89 -2.06 -16.32 7.12
N ASP A 90 -2.50 -15.13 7.52
CA ASP A 90 -2.89 -14.09 6.59
C ASP A 90 -1.69 -13.23 6.21
N SER A 91 -1.73 -12.68 5.01
CA SER A 91 -0.67 -11.84 4.49
C SER A 91 -1.24 -10.86 3.48
N ALA A 92 -0.56 -9.73 3.31
CA ALA A 92 -0.87 -8.76 2.27
C ALA A 92 0.42 -8.20 1.69
N SER A 93 0.45 -7.93 0.39
CA SER A 93 1.44 -7.01 -0.17
C SER A 93 1.00 -5.57 0.11
N TYR A 94 1.95 -4.63 0.13
CA TYR A 94 1.63 -3.22 0.34
C TYR A 94 2.55 -2.29 -0.42
N ALA A 95 2.03 -1.10 -0.72
CA ALA A 95 2.78 0.09 -1.06
C ALA A 95 2.31 1.24 -0.18
N LEU A 96 3.21 1.76 0.65
CA LEU A 96 3.01 2.87 1.57
C LEU A 96 3.80 4.07 1.06
N LEU A 97 3.13 5.21 0.96
CA LEU A 97 3.65 6.46 0.44
C LEU A 97 3.49 7.55 1.51
N TYR A 98 4.54 8.34 1.70
CA TYR A 98 4.52 9.59 2.45
C TYR A 98 4.96 10.74 1.56
N ALA A 99 4.20 11.84 1.57
CA ALA A 99 4.51 13.03 0.79
C ALA A 99 4.27 14.31 1.61
N GLU A 100 5.14 15.29 1.41
CA GLU A 100 5.00 16.66 1.94
C GLU A 100 5.69 17.65 0.99
N ALA A 101 5.43 18.95 1.15
CA ALA A 101 5.83 19.96 0.18
C ALA A 101 7.35 20.13 0.00
N THR A 102 8.13 19.87 1.06
CA THR A 102 9.54 20.27 1.14
C THR A 102 10.52 19.10 1.03
N ARG A 103 10.02 17.86 0.95
CA ARG A 103 10.85 16.65 0.95
C ARG A 103 10.49 15.69 -0.18
N PRO A 104 11.44 14.85 -0.62
CA PRO A 104 11.13 13.77 -1.53
C PRO A 104 10.04 12.86 -0.96
N VAL A 105 9.19 12.36 -1.86
CA VAL A 105 8.20 11.33 -1.52
C VAL A 105 8.94 10.06 -1.05
N VAL A 106 8.55 9.54 0.11
CA VAL A 106 9.09 8.31 0.66
C VAL A 106 8.13 7.16 0.35
N VAL A 107 8.65 6.05 -0.14
CA VAL A 107 7.87 4.84 -0.44
C VAL A 107 8.46 3.64 0.29
N LEU A 108 7.64 2.95 1.06
CA LEU A 108 7.93 1.61 1.59
C LEU A 108 7.02 0.60 0.88
N HIS A 109 7.56 -0.52 0.42
CA HIS A 109 6.76 -1.53 -0.25
C HIS A 109 7.21 -2.93 0.12
N ALA A 110 6.28 -3.89 0.06
CA ALA A 110 6.56 -5.31 0.17
C ALA A 110 5.60 -6.11 -0.71
N GLY A 111 6.11 -7.15 -1.37
CA GLY A 111 5.34 -7.96 -2.31
C GLY A 111 5.22 -7.33 -3.69
N ASP A 112 4.04 -7.43 -4.31
CA ASP A 112 3.77 -7.12 -5.71
C ASP A 112 2.94 -5.84 -5.94
N CYS A 113 2.63 -5.09 -4.88
CA CYS A 113 2.11 -3.73 -5.02
C CYS A 113 3.14 -2.82 -5.70
N LEU A 114 2.70 -2.03 -6.68
CA LEU A 114 3.56 -1.14 -7.47
C LEU A 114 3.22 0.32 -7.24
N VAL A 115 4.24 1.17 -7.23
CA VAL A 115 4.11 2.62 -7.25
C VAL A 115 4.66 3.16 -8.56
N GLY A 116 3.95 4.10 -9.17
CA GLY A 116 4.38 4.79 -10.37
C GLY A 116 4.05 6.27 -10.31
N ARG A 117 4.86 7.08 -10.99
CA ARG A 117 4.58 8.50 -11.22
C ARG A 117 3.83 8.63 -12.55
N ALA A 118 2.63 9.20 -12.50
CA ALA A 118 1.87 9.53 -13.70
C ALA A 118 2.26 10.94 -14.18
N ASP A 119 2.63 11.07 -15.44
CA ASP A 119 2.93 12.33 -16.12
C ASP A 119 2.36 12.28 -17.55
N ASN A 120 1.51 13.24 -17.91
CA ASN A 120 0.89 13.36 -19.23
C ASN A 120 0.29 12.05 -19.79
N GLY A 121 -0.38 11.28 -18.92
CA GLY A 121 -1.01 10.00 -19.29
C GLY A 121 -0.05 8.82 -19.40
N GLN A 122 1.26 9.02 -19.21
CA GLN A 122 2.26 7.97 -19.10
C GLN A 122 2.57 7.69 -17.63
N THR A 123 2.78 6.42 -17.28
CA THR A 123 3.18 6.02 -15.93
C THR A 123 4.62 5.53 -15.94
N THR A 124 5.50 6.21 -15.22
CA THR A 124 6.84 5.71 -14.90
C THR A 124 6.79 4.91 -13.60
N TRP A 125 6.98 3.59 -13.70
CA TRP A 125 7.01 2.72 -12.52
C TRP A 125 8.29 2.93 -11.71
N LEU A 126 8.12 3.17 -10.41
CA LEU A 126 9.20 3.50 -9.47
C LEU A 126 9.66 2.28 -8.66
N CYS A 127 8.76 1.33 -8.43
CA CYS A 127 9.10 0.03 -7.83
C CYS A 127 9.53 -0.94 -8.94
N ASN A 128 10.79 -1.39 -8.91
CA ASN A 128 11.18 -2.56 -9.68
C ASN A 128 10.52 -3.77 -9.00
N LEU A 129 9.71 -4.54 -9.74
CA LEU A 129 9.30 -5.88 -9.32
C LEU A 129 10.60 -6.59 -8.93
N THR A 130 10.77 -6.95 -7.66
CA THR A 130 11.98 -7.64 -7.22
C THR A 130 12.18 -8.84 -8.13
N LEU A 131 13.16 -8.74 -9.02
CA LEU A 131 13.56 -9.78 -9.95
C LEU A 131 13.99 -10.97 -9.11
N TRP A 132 13.11 -11.97 -8.99
CA TRP A 132 13.54 -13.34 -8.81
C TRP A 132 14.31 -13.71 -10.09
N GLN A 133 15.62 -13.47 -10.11
CA GLN A 133 16.49 -14.21 -11.01
C GLN A 133 16.51 -15.66 -10.51
N THR A 134 15.69 -16.54 -11.09
CA THR A 134 16.08 -17.89 -11.52
C THR A 134 14.98 -18.42 -12.44
N LEU A 135 15.40 -18.97 -13.57
CA LEU A 135 14.62 -19.70 -14.56
C LEU A 135 13.51 -20.59 -13.96
N LEU A 136 12.27 -20.42 -14.43
CA LEU A 136 11.41 -21.43 -15.08
C LEU A 136 9.93 -21.02 -15.04
N HIS A 137 9.31 -21.08 -16.22
CA HIS A 137 7.88 -21.01 -16.55
C HIS A 137 7.19 -19.63 -16.70
N PRO A 138 6.36 -19.47 -17.75
CA PRO A 138 5.69 -18.21 -18.05
C PRO A 138 4.46 -18.05 -17.15
N PHE A 139 4.54 -17.19 -16.14
CA PHE A 139 3.33 -16.71 -15.47
C PHE A 139 2.77 -15.53 -16.27
N ARG A 140 1.61 -15.73 -16.90
CA ARG A 140 0.82 -14.65 -17.48
C ARG A 140 0.37 -13.72 -16.37
N SER A 141 0.96 -12.53 -16.30
CA SER A 141 0.39 -11.39 -15.59
C SER A 141 -1.01 -11.11 -16.14
N ILE A 142 -2.02 -11.26 -15.29
CA ILE A 142 -3.40 -10.82 -15.56
C ILE A 142 -3.63 -9.64 -14.62
N SER A 143 -3.50 -8.45 -15.19
CA SER A 143 -3.77 -7.17 -14.55
C SER A 143 -5.27 -7.00 -14.35
N SER A 144 -5.75 -7.03 -13.10
CA SER A 144 -6.79 -6.09 -12.68
C SER A 144 -6.10 -4.74 -12.50
N ARG A 145 -6.55 -3.69 -13.17
CA ARG A 145 -5.98 -2.34 -12.96
C ARG A 145 -6.39 -1.87 -11.57
N LYS A 146 -5.43 -1.82 -10.65
CA LYS A 146 -5.57 -1.24 -9.31
C LYS A 146 -4.64 -0.03 -9.25
N SER A 147 -5.14 1.11 -8.81
CA SER A 147 -4.31 2.31 -8.71
C SER A 147 -4.85 3.25 -7.64
N LEU A 148 -3.97 3.63 -6.72
CA LEU A 148 -4.11 4.88 -5.99
C LEU A 148 -3.38 5.95 -6.80
N ARG A 149 -4.10 6.99 -7.20
CA ARG A 149 -3.50 8.14 -7.87
C ARG A 149 -3.45 9.30 -6.89
N VAL A 150 -2.23 9.79 -6.64
CA VAL A 150 -1.98 11.02 -5.91
C VAL A 150 -1.41 12.00 -6.91
N MET A 151 -2.16 13.07 -7.21
CA MET A 151 -1.69 14.18 -8.03
C MET A 151 -1.32 15.35 -7.11
N PHE A 152 -0.21 16.00 -7.44
CA PHE A 152 0.41 17.09 -6.68
C PHE A 152 0.20 18.42 -7.39
#